data_AF-A0A947UF92-F1
#
_entry.id   AF-A0A947UF92-F1
#
_cell.length_a   1.000
_cell.length_b   1.000
_cell.length_c   1.000
_cell.angle_alpha   90.00
_cell.angle_beta   90.00
_cell.angle_gamma   90.00
#
_symmetry.space_group_name_H-M   'P 1'
#
loop_
_entity.id
_entity.type
_entity.pdbx_description
1 polymer ?
#
loop_
_entity_poly.entity_id
_entity_poly.type
_entity_poly.pdbx_seq_one_letter_code
_entity_poly.pdbx_strand_id
1 'polypeptide(L)'
;MQKFYNRENEIALLKTIEQRTTASAEMTFVVGRRRVGKTELLRQTFNQNKTLYFFVERKNEALLCEEFLQEINRKLDTTIYGQITSFKQVFALLMDL
;
A
#
# COMPACT_ATOMS: atom_id res chain seq x y z
N MET A 1 -10.61 0.83 22.39
CA MET A 1 -9.43 1.18 21.56
C MET A 1 -8.37 0.14 21.82
N GLN A 2 -8.04 -0.75 20.87
CA GLN A 2 -6.98 -1.73 21.07
C GLN A 2 -5.64 -1.00 21.10
N LYS A 3 -4.88 -1.15 22.19
CA LYS A 3 -3.53 -0.61 22.30
C LYS A 3 -2.61 -1.43 21.38
N PHE A 4 -1.94 -0.78 20.43
CA PHE A 4 -0.85 -1.38 19.66
C PHE A 4 0.42 -1.29 20.52
N TYR A 5 0.89 -2.43 21.01
CA TYR A 5 2.00 -2.49 21.95
C TYR A 5 3.33 -2.70 21.24
N ASN A 6 4.37 -2.05 21.77
CA ASN A 6 5.72 -2.04 21.22
C ASN A 6 5.75 -1.45 19.79
N ARG A 7 6.89 -1.57 19.10
CA ARG A 7 7.13 -1.11 17.70
C ARG A 7 7.43 0.38 17.54
N GLU A 8 7.75 1.08 18.63
CA GLU A 8 8.07 2.50 18.62
C GLU A 8 9.24 2.81 17.67
N ASN A 9 10.27 1.97 17.68
CA ASN A 9 11.44 2.11 16.81
C ASN A 9 11.08 1.88 15.33
N GLU A 10 10.30 0.84 15.02
CA GLU A 10 9.86 0.57 13.65
C GLU A 10 8.95 1.68 13.11
N ILE A 11 8.03 2.20 13.93
CA ILE A 11 7.16 3.31 13.56
C ILE A 11 8.00 4.58 13.31
N ALA A 12 8.97 4.88 14.19
CA ALA A 12 9.86 6.04 14.01
C ALA A 12 10.68 5.94 12.72
N LEU A 13 11.19 4.75 12.40
CA LEU A 13 11.90 4.51 11.14
C LEU A 13 10.99 4.72 9.93
N LEU A 14 9.79 4.13 9.94
CA LEU A 14 8.84 4.27 8.84
C LEU A 14 8.43 5.74 8.61
N LYS A 15 8.21 6.51 9.68
CA LYS A 15 7.94 7.96 9.59
C LYS A 15 9.13 8.75 9.04
N THR A 16 10.35 8.36 9.41
CA THR A 16 11.57 8.99 8.87
C THR A 16 11.68 8.73 7.37
N ILE A 17 11.37 7.51 6.91
CA ILE A 17 11.34 7.17 5.49
C ILE A 17 10.27 7.99 4.78
N GLU A 18 9.06 8.08 5.34
CA GLU A 18 7.98 8.90 4.79
C GLU A 18 8.39 10.37 4.61
N GLN A 19 9.08 10.96 5.58
CA GLN A 19 9.58 12.34 5.46
C GLN A 19 10.57 12.50 4.29
N ARG A 20 11.43 11.50 4.04
CA ARG A 20 12.40 11.52 2.91
C ARG A 20 11.73 11.44 1.55
N THR A 21 10.51 10.91 1.45
CA THR A 21 9.77 10.82 0.18
C THR A 21 9.55 12.18 -0.49
N THR A 22 9.61 13.27 0.29
CA THR A 22 9.52 14.64 -0.24
C THR A 22 10.71 15.06 -1.10
N ALA A 23 11.86 14.40 -0.95
CA ALA A 23 13.09 14.70 -1.67
C ALA A 23 13.49 13.61 -2.68
N SER A 24 13.19 12.34 -2.38
CA SER A 24 13.56 11.20 -3.23
C SER A 24 12.54 10.08 -3.15
N ALA A 25 12.38 9.32 -4.24
CA ALA A 25 11.56 8.11 -4.23
C ALA A 25 12.15 7.05 -3.28
N GLU A 26 11.30 6.46 -2.44
CA GLU A 26 11.69 5.45 -1.45
C GLU A 26 10.96 4.12 -1.71
N MET A 27 11.70 3.01 -1.71
CA MET A 27 11.15 1.66 -1.76
C MET A 27 11.52 0.92 -0.48
N THR A 28 10.52 0.55 0.32
CA THR A 28 10.75 -0.07 1.64
C THR A 28 10.19 -1.49 1.69
N PHE A 29 11.04 -2.44 2.13
CA PHE A 29 10.65 -3.83 2.36
C PHE A 29 10.51 -4.10 3.86
N VAL A 30 9.31 -4.46 4.31
CA VAL A 30 9.08 -4.87 5.70
C VAL A 30 9.08 -6.41 5.80
N VAL A 31 10.18 -6.96 6.28
CA VAL A 31 10.42 -8.41 6.35
C VAL A 31 10.25 -8.97 7.76
N GLY A 32 9.97 -10.27 7.88
CA GLY A 32 9.87 -10.97 9.16
C GLY A 32 8.92 -12.16 9.13
N ARG A 33 8.87 -12.94 10.22
CA ARG A 33 8.07 -14.18 10.32
C ARG A 33 6.56 -13.96 10.09
N ARG A 34 5.84 -15.01 9.71
CA ARG A 34 4.37 -14.98 9.57
C ARG A 34 3.73 -14.62 10.92
N ARG A 35 2.68 -13.79 10.92
CA ARG A 35 1.92 -13.35 12.11
C ARG A 35 2.65 -12.49 13.17
N VAL A 36 3.78 -11.86 12.83
CA VAL A 36 4.45 -10.90 13.75
C VAL A 36 3.86 -9.49 13.77
N GLY A 37 2.73 -9.26 13.08
CA GLY A 37 2.03 -7.98 13.08
C GLY A 37 2.48 -6.94 12.02
N LYS A 38 3.22 -7.35 10.97
CA LYS A 38 3.73 -6.42 9.93
C LYS A 38 2.63 -5.60 9.24
N THR A 39 1.53 -6.25 8.84
CA THR A 39 0.41 -5.58 8.18
C THR A 39 -0.24 -4.55 9.10
N GLU A 40 -0.40 -4.88 10.37
CA GLU A 40 -0.98 -3.97 11.36
C GLU A 40 -0.04 -2.80 11.66
N LEU A 41 1.28 -3.04 11.76
CA LEU A 41 2.29 -1.99 11.88
C LEU A 41 2.18 -0.95 10.76
N LEU A 42 2.11 -1.41 9.50
CA LEU A 42 1.98 -0.52 8.34
C LEU A 42 0.65 0.25 8.37
N ARG A 43 -0.47 -0.44 8.68
CA ARG A 43 -1.79 0.19 8.78
C ARG A 43 -1.84 1.27 9.86
N GLN A 44 -1.29 0.99 11.05
CA GLN A 44 -1.25 1.96 12.15
C GLN A 44 -0.34 3.15 11.83
N THR A 45 0.77 2.91 11.13
CA THR A 45 1.73 3.97 10.81
C THR A 45 1.19 4.95 9.77
N PHE A 46 0.49 4.45 8.75
CA PHE A 46 0.03 5.24 7.59
C PHE A 46 -1.49 5.47 7.54
N ASN A 47 -2.22 5.23 8.64
CA ASN A 47 -3.69 5.35 8.68
C ASN A 47 -4.24 6.75 8.37
N GLN A 48 -3.45 7.80 8.60
CA GLN A 48 -3.87 9.19 8.35
C GLN A 48 -3.71 9.61 6.89
N ASN A 49 -2.90 8.89 6.11
CA ASN A 49 -2.55 9.28 4.75
C ASN A 49 -3.38 8.51 3.73
N LYS A 50 -3.69 9.18 2.60
CA LYS A 50 -4.40 8.58 1.46
C LYS A 50 -3.51 7.49 0.87
N THR A 51 -3.71 6.25 1.32
CA THR A 51 -2.89 5.09 0.98
C THR A 51 -3.69 4.08 0.17
N LEU A 52 -3.11 3.60 -0.92
CA LEU A 52 -3.62 2.46 -1.68
C LEU A 52 -3.06 1.16 -1.08
N TYR A 53 -3.96 0.27 -0.64
CA TYR A 53 -3.57 -1.04 -0.10
C TYR A 53 -3.94 -2.15 -1.09
N PHE A 54 -2.94 -2.63 -1.84
CA PHE A 54 -3.09 -3.75 -2.75
C PHE A 54 -2.81 -5.08 -2.04
N PHE A 55 -3.87 -5.85 -1.78
CA PHE A 55 -3.76 -7.15 -1.16
C PHE A 55 -3.49 -8.23 -2.22
N VAL A 56 -2.39 -8.95 -2.06
CA VAL A 56 -1.98 -10.00 -3.02
C VAL A 56 -2.31 -11.38 -2.44
N GLU A 57 -3.41 -11.96 -2.92
CA GLU A 57 -3.78 -13.35 -2.65
C GLU A 57 -3.22 -14.31 -3.72
N ARG A 58 -3.38 -15.61 -3.50
CA ARG A 58 -3.06 -16.64 -4.50
C ARG A 58 -4.14 -16.67 -5.58
N LYS A 59 -4.13 -15.67 -6.45
CA LYS A 59 -5.01 -15.50 -7.63
C LYS A 59 -4.15 -15.23 -8.86
N ASN A 60 -4.75 -15.31 -10.05
CA ASN A 60 -4.06 -14.88 -11.26
C ASN A 60 -3.94 -13.34 -11.28
N GLU A 61 -2.99 -12.83 -12.07
CA GLU A 61 -2.69 -11.39 -12.14
C GLU A 61 -3.90 -10.55 -12.58
N ALA A 62 -4.71 -11.05 -13.51
CA ALA A 62 -5.88 -10.33 -14.01
C ALA A 62 -6.91 -10.06 -12.90
N LEU A 63 -7.23 -11.07 -12.09
CA LEU A 63 -8.14 -10.93 -10.94
C LEU A 63 -7.57 -9.98 -9.88
N LEU A 64 -6.25 -10.01 -9.63
CA LEU A 64 -5.60 -9.05 -8.74
C LEU A 64 -5.72 -7.62 -9.28
N CYS A 65 -5.53 -7.42 -10.58
CA CYS A 65 -5.62 -6.10 -11.20
C CYS A 65 -7.04 -5.52 -11.16
N GLU A 66 -8.08 -6.36 -11.29
CA GLU A 66 -9.47 -5.94 -11.08
C GLU A 66 -9.69 -5.43 -9.65
N GLU A 67 -9.19 -6.14 -8.64
CA GLU A 67 -9.26 -5.71 -7.23
C GLU A 67 -8.46 -4.43 -6.99
N PHE A 68 -7.29 -4.27 -7.62
CA PHE A 68 -6.48 -3.06 -7.52
C PHE A 68 -7.21 -1.86 -8.12
N LEU A 69 -7.86 -2.02 -9.28
CA LEU A 69 -8.63 -0.96 -9.93
C LEU A 69 -9.81 -0.51 -9.07
N GLN A 70 -10.49 -1.46 -8.41
CA GLN A 70 -11.55 -1.14 -7.44
C GLN A 70 -11.01 -0.32 -6.26
N GLU A 71 -9.84 -0.70 -5.72
CA GLU A 71 -9.21 0.07 -4.63
C GLU A 71 -8.80 1.48 -5.08
N ILE A 72 -8.24 1.62 -6.29
CA ILE A 72 -7.88 2.91 -6.88
C ILE A 72 -9.10 3.79 -7.03
N ASN A 73 -10.16 3.32 -7.70
CA ASN A 73 -11.39 4.09 -7.90
C ASN A 73 -11.98 4.53 -6.56
N ARG A 74 -12.07 3.60 -5.59
CA ARG A 74 -12.65 3.86 -4.26
C ARG A 74 -11.83 4.84 -3.43
N LYS A 75 -10.50 4.70 -3.41
CA LYS A 75 -9.64 5.53 -2.55
C LYS A 75 -9.29 6.85 -3.18
N LEU A 76 -9.13 6.90 -4.51
CA LEU A 76 -8.76 8.11 -5.21
C LEU A 76 -9.96 8.97 -5.61
N ASP A 77 -11.19 8.45 -5.50
CA ASP A 77 -12.43 9.09 -5.96
C ASP A 77 -12.39 9.38 -7.47
N THR A 78 -11.96 8.38 -8.23
CA THR A 78 -11.84 8.43 -9.69
C THR A 78 -12.70 7.33 -10.32
N THR A 79 -13.03 7.51 -11.60
CA THR A 79 -13.76 6.51 -12.39
C THR A 79 -12.93 6.14 -13.61
N ILE A 80 -12.08 5.14 -13.44
CA ILE A 80 -11.29 4.57 -14.54
C ILE A 80 -12.14 3.49 -15.21
N TYR A 81 -12.44 3.70 -16.50
CA TYR A 81 -13.17 2.75 -17.33
C TYR A 81 -12.21 1.78 -18.03
N GLY A 82 -12.67 0.55 -18.25
CA GLY A 82 -11.93 -0.48 -18.98
C GLY A 82 -11.50 -1.66 -18.10
N GLN A 83 -10.71 -2.56 -18.70
CA GLN A 83 -10.14 -3.71 -18.01
C GLN A 83 -8.62 -3.57 -17.97
N ILE A 84 -8.05 -3.76 -16.79
CA ILE A 84 -6.61 -3.88 -16.59
C ILE A 84 -6.32 -5.30 -16.14
N THR A 85 -5.47 -6.00 -16.88
CA THR A 85 -5.16 -7.42 -16.64
C THR A 85 -3.69 -7.65 -16.26
N SER A 86 -2.88 -6.58 -16.24
CA SER A 86 -1.47 -6.65 -15.85
C SER A 86 -1.09 -5.54 -14.87
N PHE A 87 -0.20 -5.85 -13.92
CA PHE A 87 0.29 -4.88 -12.95
C PHE A 87 1.07 -3.75 -13.60
N LYS A 88 1.73 -4.02 -14.74
CA LYS A 88 2.40 -2.98 -15.55
C LYS A 88 1.43 -1.86 -15.91
N GLN A 89 0.22 -2.19 -16.34
CA GLN A 89 -0.80 -1.20 -16.68
C GLN A 89 -1.34 -0.48 -15.45
N VAL A 90 -1.55 -1.19 -14.33
CA VAL A 90 -1.93 -0.55 -13.05
C VAL A 90 -0.88 0.46 -12.61
N PHE A 91 0.41 0.09 -12.69
CA PHE A 91 1.50 0.97 -12.31
C PHE A 91 1.62 2.18 -13.24
N ALA A 92 1.53 1.98 -14.56
CA ALA A 92 1.56 3.07 -15.53
C ALA A 92 0.42 4.08 -15.27
N LEU A 93 -0.80 3.58 -15.07
CA LEU A 93 -1.96 4.40 -14.70
C LEU A 93 -1.69 5.24 -13.45
N LEU A 94 -1.10 4.67 -12.38
CA LEU A 94 -0.80 5.40 -11.15
C LEU A 94 0.26 6.49 -11.31
N MET A 95 1.18 6.34 -12.27
CA MET A 95 2.22 7.34 -12.54
C MET A 95 1.72 8.51 -13.39
N ASP A 96 0.61 8.30 -14.13
CA ASP A 96 0.00 9.30 -14.99
C ASP A 96 -1.12 10.10 -14.30
N LEU A 97 -1.58 9.67 -13.11
CA LEU A 97 -2.58 10.36 -12.28
C LEU A 97 -1.98 11.51 -11.47
#